data_AF-A0ABD2UKS1-F1
#
_entry.id   AF-A0ABD2UKS1-F1
#
_cell.length_a   1.000
_cell.length_b   1.000
_cell.length_c   1.000
_cell.angle_alpha   90.00
_cell.angle_beta   90.00
_cell.angle_gamma   90.00
#
_symmetry.space_group_name_H-M   'P 1'
#
loop_
_entity.id
_entity.type
_entity.pdbx_description
1 polymer ?
#
loop_
_entity_poly.entity_id
_entity_poly.type
_entity_poly.pdbx_seq_one_letter_code
_entity_poly.pdbx_strand_id
1 'polypeptide(L)'
;ENLGAFHFIPNLVIMGSSFITTKLLLLILICSTSFKTSSSLNSSSTLNTTHISFLKSLCNSTPYPKSCFNTNKLSISINISPNILNILLQSLQTAISETGHLTTLFSSAGRSNLVEKQKGIVQDCKDLHQITISSLKKSVSRINTASANSKHLADAKTFLSAALTNKATCLEGLDSSSGSLKSTLINTLSSTYEHVSNSLSMLSKYSVKKQSTLFPKQGKKQGTLFKKQGKKQSTLFKKQGNGNRHRRLLSASEPMWLSRKDRHILQSDDDYDQNDDLTYTVAADGSGNFKTISEAIDFAPNNSYDRIFVYIKEGIYQENVEIPSWKPNIVFLGDGSDVTVITGNRSVVDGWTTFRSATVAVSGEGFLARDITFENTAGPEKHQAVALRINADLAAVYRCIITGYQDTLYAHSFRQFYRECDIYGTIDYIFGNAAVVFQGCNIVSRLPMPGQFTVITAQSRDSPYEYTGISIQNCSILATEDLYYNSSTINSYLGRPWRDYSRTVYLLSYIDGFINPEGWKEWSGNQSLDTLYYGEYENSGPALGVDNRVTWSGYHIMDYYDAANFTVSEFITGEEWLDSTSFPYDNGV
;
A
#
# COMPACT_ATOMS: atom_id res chain seq x y z
N GLU A 1 -50.46 11.31 -55.05
CA GLU A 1 -51.41 12.40 -54.73
C GLU A 1 -50.81 13.31 -53.65
N ASN A 2 -51.63 14.15 -53.01
CA ASN A 2 -51.40 15.10 -51.89
C ASN A 2 -50.34 14.68 -50.84
N LEU A 3 -49.46 15.56 -50.31
CA LEU A 3 -49.56 16.89 -49.65
C LEU A 3 -49.82 16.83 -48.12
N GLY A 4 -49.03 17.61 -47.36
CA GLY A 4 -49.03 17.72 -45.88
C GLY A 4 -47.67 17.30 -45.26
N ALA A 5 -46.71 18.15 -44.85
CA ALA A 5 -46.65 19.55 -44.36
C ALA A 5 -46.86 19.73 -42.83
N PHE A 6 -45.77 19.95 -42.09
CA PHE A 6 -45.74 20.43 -40.68
C PHE A 6 -44.40 21.12 -40.34
N HIS A 7 -44.43 22.02 -39.34
CA HIS A 7 -43.28 22.77 -38.76
C HIS A 7 -43.43 22.77 -37.21
N PHE A 8 -42.70 23.46 -36.31
CA PHE A 8 -41.72 24.59 -36.30
C PHE A 8 -41.12 24.62 -34.84
N ILE A 9 -40.03 25.26 -34.37
CA ILE A 9 -38.98 26.23 -34.79
C ILE A 9 -37.66 25.80 -34.09
N PRO A 10 -36.46 25.92 -34.70
CA PRO A 10 -35.18 25.95 -33.97
C PRO A 10 -34.77 27.39 -33.59
N ASN A 11 -34.50 27.66 -32.31
CA ASN A 11 -34.05 28.98 -31.85
C ASN A 11 -32.54 29.17 -32.03
N LEU A 12 -32.17 30.15 -32.87
CA LEU A 12 -30.81 30.67 -33.02
C LEU A 12 -30.80 32.14 -32.60
N VAL A 13 -29.91 32.53 -31.68
CA VAL A 13 -29.79 33.92 -31.19
C VAL A 13 -28.47 34.53 -31.65
N ILE A 14 -28.51 35.83 -31.98
CA ILE A 14 -27.57 36.51 -32.88
C ILE A 14 -26.43 37.22 -32.12
N MET A 15 -25.25 37.30 -32.74
CA MET A 15 -24.10 38.08 -32.26
C MET A 15 -24.35 39.60 -32.32
N GLY A 16 -23.89 40.33 -31.29
CA GLY A 16 -23.93 41.80 -31.25
C GLY A 16 -22.66 42.42 -30.66
N SER A 17 -21.70 42.77 -31.52
CA SER A 17 -20.58 43.67 -31.21
C SER A 17 -21.01 45.15 -31.43
N SER A 18 -20.34 46.23 -31.02
CA SER A 18 -18.92 46.47 -30.68
C SER A 18 -18.73 47.88 -30.04
N PHE A 19 -17.46 48.29 -29.80
CA PHE A 19 -16.95 49.66 -29.52
C PHE A 19 -17.29 50.29 -28.14
N ILE A 20 -16.34 50.67 -27.25
CA ILE A 20 -15.29 51.76 -27.29
C ILE A 20 -15.92 53.15 -27.02
N THR A 21 -15.48 54.01 -26.07
CA THR A 21 -14.10 54.55 -25.83
C THR A 21 -13.94 55.23 -24.45
N THR A 22 -12.73 55.17 -23.82
CA THR A 22 -12.10 56.19 -22.89
C THR A 22 -12.85 56.70 -21.62
N LYS A 23 -12.22 57.14 -20.51
CA LYS A 23 -10.95 57.88 -20.30
C LYS A 23 -10.15 57.44 -19.05
N LEU A 24 -8.94 57.98 -18.93
CA LEU A 24 -7.93 57.76 -17.88
C LEU A 24 -7.33 59.13 -17.45
N LEU A 25 -6.68 59.19 -16.28
CA LEU A 25 -5.97 60.33 -15.67
C LEU A 25 -6.85 61.54 -15.20
N LEU A 26 -6.37 62.49 -14.38
CA LEU A 26 -5.46 62.55 -13.19
C LEU A 26 -5.43 64.05 -12.73
N LEU A 27 -4.72 64.36 -11.63
CA LEU A 27 -4.27 65.69 -11.15
C LEU A 27 -5.25 66.56 -10.32
N ILE A 28 -4.81 67.46 -9.42
CA ILE A 28 -3.72 67.41 -8.40
C ILE A 28 -3.80 68.61 -7.43
N LEU A 29 -3.53 68.40 -6.12
CA LEU A 29 -3.41 69.41 -5.03
C LEU A 29 -4.63 70.37 -4.86
N ILE A 30 -4.83 71.17 -3.79
CA ILE A 30 -4.02 71.65 -2.63
C ILE A 30 -4.99 71.76 -1.40
N CYS A 31 -4.62 71.90 -0.11
CA CYS A 31 -3.32 71.96 0.58
C CYS A 31 -3.44 71.52 2.07
N SER A 32 -2.29 71.38 2.74
CA SER A 32 -2.01 71.56 4.19
C SER A 32 -3.10 71.36 5.27
N THR A 33 -2.90 70.32 6.10
CA THR A 33 -2.59 70.52 7.53
C THR A 33 -1.47 69.55 7.94
N SER A 34 -0.67 69.91 8.95
CA SER A 34 0.60 69.22 9.26
C SER A 34 0.51 68.42 10.56
N PHE A 35 0.67 67.10 10.49
CA PHE A 35 1.08 66.28 11.63
C PHE A 35 2.20 65.31 11.24
N LYS A 36 3.32 65.38 11.96
CA LYS A 36 4.45 64.44 11.82
C LYS A 36 4.25 63.26 12.76
N THR A 37 4.00 62.07 12.21
CA THR A 37 4.24 60.79 12.91
C THR A 37 4.96 59.84 11.95
N SER A 38 6.28 59.72 12.12
CA SER A 38 7.13 58.84 11.33
C SER A 38 7.21 57.46 11.97
N SER A 39 6.48 56.48 11.44
CA SER A 39 6.62 55.07 11.84
C SER A 39 6.40 54.09 10.68
N SER A 40 7.42 53.23 10.48
CA SER A 40 7.38 51.94 9.76
C SER A 40 6.68 51.83 8.40
N LEU A 41 7.46 51.97 7.32
CA LEU A 41 7.22 51.27 6.04
C LEU A 41 7.89 49.88 5.97
N ASN A 42 8.38 49.36 7.11
CA ASN A 42 9.27 48.18 7.17
C ASN A 42 8.57 46.85 7.55
N SER A 43 7.25 46.83 7.74
CA SER A 43 6.52 45.62 8.16
C SER A 43 6.37 44.58 7.04
N SER A 44 6.03 45.02 5.82
CA SER A 44 5.81 44.13 4.67
C SER A 44 7.10 43.52 4.11
N SER A 45 8.23 44.22 4.20
CA SER A 45 9.54 43.67 3.82
C SER A 45 10.07 42.64 4.82
N THR A 46 9.84 42.86 6.13
CA THR A 46 10.25 41.92 7.19
C THR A 46 9.37 40.66 7.22
N LEU A 47 8.04 40.80 7.04
CA LEU A 47 7.12 39.66 6.88
C LEU A 47 7.50 38.75 5.69
N ASN A 48 7.72 39.34 4.50
CA ASN A 48 8.18 38.56 3.35
C ASN A 48 9.52 37.84 3.62
N THR A 49 10.44 38.48 4.35
CA THR A 49 11.74 37.89 4.70
C THR A 49 11.60 36.69 5.65
N THR A 50 10.72 36.76 6.66
CA THR A 50 10.48 35.64 7.58
C THR A 50 9.68 34.50 6.93
N HIS A 51 8.76 34.80 6.01
CA HIS A 51 8.06 33.78 5.23
C HIS A 51 9.04 33.02 4.31
N ILE A 52 9.97 33.72 3.65
CA ILE A 52 11.02 33.10 2.83
C ILE A 52 11.98 32.24 3.67
N SER A 53 12.40 32.69 4.85
CA SER A 53 13.32 31.90 5.69
C SER A 53 12.66 30.64 6.26
N PHE A 54 11.39 30.72 6.65
CA PHE A 54 10.60 29.55 7.05
C PHE A 54 10.46 28.54 5.89
N LEU A 55 10.08 28.98 4.69
CA LEU A 55 9.93 28.08 3.54
C LEU A 55 11.26 27.40 3.18
N LYS A 56 12.38 28.14 3.16
CA LYS A 56 13.71 27.57 2.95
C LYS A 56 14.05 26.51 4.01
N SER A 57 13.82 26.81 5.28
CA SER A 57 14.08 25.88 6.39
C SER A 57 13.28 24.58 6.26
N LEU A 58 11.98 24.68 5.91
CA LEU A 58 11.12 23.52 5.70
C LEU A 58 11.56 22.70 4.48
N CYS A 59 11.72 23.34 3.32
CA CYS A 59 12.08 22.67 2.07
C CYS A 59 13.49 22.05 2.09
N ASN A 60 14.47 22.68 2.76
CA ASN A 60 15.81 22.10 2.93
C ASN A 60 15.80 20.74 3.65
N SER A 61 14.72 20.38 4.36
CA SER A 61 14.56 19.05 4.98
C SER A 61 13.92 18.00 4.06
N THR A 62 13.37 18.40 2.91
CA THR A 62 12.62 17.51 2.00
C THR A 62 13.54 16.83 0.98
N PRO A 63 13.17 15.68 0.37
CA PRO A 63 14.00 14.99 -0.61
C PRO A 63 14.37 15.83 -1.83
N TYR A 64 13.48 16.73 -2.28
CA TYR A 64 13.71 17.59 -3.44
C TYR A 64 13.51 19.08 -3.06
N PRO A 65 14.46 19.71 -2.32
CA PRO A 65 14.30 21.06 -1.77
C PRO A 65 14.03 22.14 -2.80
N LYS A 66 14.65 22.03 -3.99
CA LYS A 66 14.50 22.98 -5.10
C LYS A 66 13.05 23.03 -5.59
N SER A 67 12.43 21.88 -5.77
CA SER A 67 11.06 21.74 -6.28
C SER A 67 10.04 22.13 -5.21
N CYS A 68 10.26 21.72 -3.95
CA CYS A 68 9.49 22.22 -2.80
C CYS A 68 9.48 23.76 -2.73
N PHE A 69 10.65 24.40 -2.87
CA PHE A 69 10.78 25.85 -2.78
C PHE A 69 10.16 26.56 -3.99
N ASN A 70 10.36 26.05 -5.21
CA ASN A 70 9.81 26.63 -6.42
C ASN A 70 8.27 26.61 -6.42
N THR A 71 7.66 25.48 -6.10
CA THR A 71 6.21 25.29 -6.02
C THR A 71 5.55 26.28 -5.06
N ASN A 72 6.16 26.52 -3.91
CA ASN A 72 5.60 27.36 -2.85
C ASN A 72 6.02 28.84 -2.92
N LYS A 73 6.83 29.22 -3.90
CA LYS A 73 7.31 30.60 -4.10
C LYS A 73 6.16 31.58 -4.35
N LEU A 74 5.10 31.14 -5.06
CA LEU A 74 3.92 31.96 -5.36
C LEU A 74 3.05 32.21 -4.14
N SER A 75 2.95 31.26 -3.22
CA SER A 75 2.14 31.37 -1.99
C SER A 75 2.64 32.50 -1.07
N ILE A 76 3.93 32.82 -1.13
CA ILE A 76 4.55 33.96 -0.41
C ILE A 76 4.04 35.30 -0.97
N SER A 77 3.83 35.42 -2.29
CA SER A 77 3.37 36.65 -2.95
C SER A 77 1.96 37.10 -2.53
N ILE A 78 1.19 36.24 -1.87
CA ILE A 78 -0.17 36.50 -1.38
C ILE A 78 -0.17 36.81 0.14
N ASN A 79 1.01 36.88 0.79
CA ASN A 79 1.19 37.19 2.22
C ASN A 79 0.43 36.26 3.18
N ILE A 80 0.13 35.03 2.75
CA ILE A 80 -0.49 34.00 3.60
C ILE A 80 0.54 33.51 4.62
N SER A 81 0.14 33.37 5.89
CA SER A 81 1.02 32.83 6.94
C SER A 81 1.41 31.38 6.61
N PRO A 82 2.72 31.04 6.57
CA PRO A 82 3.18 29.75 6.05
C PRO A 82 3.02 28.63 7.08
N ASN A 83 1.85 27.98 7.08
CA ASN A 83 1.63 26.72 7.79
C ASN A 83 2.17 25.54 6.96
N ILE A 84 2.74 24.52 7.62
CA ILE A 84 3.17 23.25 7.00
C ILE A 84 2.01 22.62 6.21
N LEU A 85 0.77 22.66 6.74
CA LEU A 85 -0.40 22.13 6.03
C LEU A 85 -0.64 22.85 4.70
N ASN A 86 -0.53 24.17 4.64
CA ASN A 86 -0.76 24.96 3.42
C ASN A 86 0.30 24.64 2.36
N ILE A 87 1.57 24.54 2.76
CA ILE A 87 2.71 24.23 1.89
C ILE A 87 2.61 22.79 1.34
N LEU A 88 2.16 21.86 2.18
CA LEU A 88 1.94 20.47 1.82
C LEU A 88 0.75 20.34 0.85
N LEU A 89 -0.37 21.01 1.13
CA LEU A 89 -1.53 21.03 0.23
C LEU A 89 -1.19 21.66 -1.14
N GLN A 90 -0.41 22.75 -1.16
CA GLN A 90 0.10 23.34 -2.40
C GLN A 90 0.98 22.36 -3.18
N SER A 91 1.88 21.63 -2.50
CA SER A 91 2.72 20.58 -3.08
C SER A 91 1.88 19.43 -3.68
N LEU A 92 0.82 18.98 -3.00
CA LEU A 92 -0.10 17.96 -3.53
C LEU A 92 -0.95 18.47 -4.70
N GLN A 93 -1.42 19.71 -4.67
CA GLN A 93 -2.16 20.32 -5.77
C GLN A 93 -1.28 20.44 -7.03
N THR A 94 -0.01 20.79 -6.85
CA THR A 94 0.98 20.81 -7.96
C THR A 94 1.26 19.42 -8.49
N ALA A 95 1.43 18.41 -7.63
CA ALA A 95 1.54 17.00 -8.05
C ALA A 95 0.33 16.58 -8.91
N ILE A 96 -0.90 16.86 -8.45
CA ILE A 96 -2.13 16.56 -9.19
C ILE A 96 -2.17 17.30 -10.53
N SER A 97 -1.77 18.58 -10.58
CA SER A 97 -1.68 19.33 -11.84
C SER A 97 -0.70 18.68 -12.82
N GLU A 98 0.47 18.25 -12.35
CA GLU A 98 1.48 17.61 -13.21
C GLU A 98 1.05 16.21 -13.67
N THR A 99 0.30 15.45 -12.86
CA THR A 99 -0.27 14.16 -13.31
C THR A 99 -1.15 14.29 -14.56
N GLY A 100 -1.78 15.45 -14.82
CA GLY A 100 -2.54 15.70 -16.05
C GLY A 100 -1.68 15.73 -17.32
N HIS A 101 -0.46 16.28 -17.24
CA HIS A 101 0.50 16.22 -18.35
C HIS A 101 0.97 14.78 -18.59
N LEU A 102 1.23 14.03 -17.52
CA LEU A 102 1.64 12.63 -17.60
C LEU A 102 0.52 11.71 -18.15
N THR A 103 -0.76 11.96 -17.82
CA THR A 103 -1.91 11.27 -18.45
C THR A 103 -1.95 11.52 -19.96
N THR A 104 -1.67 12.75 -20.39
CA THR A 104 -1.60 13.10 -21.81
C THR A 104 -0.45 12.36 -22.51
N LEU A 105 0.69 12.23 -21.84
CA LEU A 105 1.88 11.52 -22.35
C LEU A 105 1.66 10.00 -22.45
N PHE A 106 1.00 9.38 -21.47
CA PHE A 106 0.59 7.96 -21.57
C PHE A 106 -0.46 7.72 -22.65
N SER A 107 -1.30 8.72 -22.95
CA SER A 107 -2.29 8.64 -24.02
C SER A 107 -1.65 8.72 -25.42
N SER A 108 -0.53 9.44 -25.57
CA SER A 108 0.24 9.49 -26.82
C SER A 108 1.28 8.36 -26.94
N ALA A 109 1.73 7.76 -25.83
CA ALA A 109 2.72 6.68 -25.82
C ALA A 109 2.34 5.50 -26.75
N GLY A 110 1.07 5.08 -26.74
CA GLY A 110 0.54 4.03 -27.63
C GLY A 110 0.44 4.40 -29.12
N ARG A 111 0.93 5.58 -29.52
CA ARG A 111 1.06 6.05 -30.91
C ARG A 111 2.50 6.43 -31.25
N SER A 112 3.46 6.01 -30.44
CA SER A 112 4.85 6.52 -30.46
C SER A 112 5.88 5.40 -30.60
N ASN A 113 7.13 5.78 -30.91
CA ASN A 113 8.27 4.86 -31.03
C ASN A 113 8.80 4.41 -29.65
N LEU A 114 7.94 3.92 -28.76
CA LEU A 114 8.33 3.21 -27.54
C LEU A 114 8.20 1.71 -27.81
N VAL A 115 9.30 0.96 -27.65
CA VAL A 115 9.36 -0.48 -27.88
C VAL A 115 9.42 -1.18 -26.53
N GLU A 116 8.31 -1.82 -26.18
CA GLU A 116 8.13 -2.60 -24.96
C GLU A 116 8.80 -3.98 -25.11
N LYS A 117 9.72 -4.34 -24.21
CA LYS A 117 10.37 -5.67 -24.21
C LYS A 117 9.48 -6.74 -23.57
N GLN A 118 8.67 -6.35 -22.60
CA GLN A 118 7.63 -7.16 -21.96
C GLN A 118 6.25 -6.58 -22.30
N LYS A 119 5.25 -7.45 -22.46
CA LYS A 119 3.88 -7.09 -22.83
C LYS A 119 3.22 -6.26 -21.74
N GLY A 120 2.85 -5.01 -22.05
CA GLY A 120 1.94 -4.22 -21.23
C GLY A 120 2.58 -3.26 -20.23
N ILE A 121 3.89 -2.99 -20.31
CA ILE A 121 4.60 -1.98 -19.52
C ILE A 121 3.89 -0.61 -19.58
N VAL A 122 3.46 -0.19 -20.78
CA VAL A 122 2.72 1.07 -20.97
C VAL A 122 1.34 1.03 -20.32
N GLN A 123 0.73 -0.14 -20.21
CA GLN A 123 -0.55 -0.31 -19.54
C GLN A 123 -0.40 -0.36 -18.02
N ASP A 124 0.63 -1.04 -17.50
CA ASP A 124 1.01 -1.01 -16.07
C ASP A 124 1.19 0.42 -15.59
N CYS A 125 2.01 1.19 -16.32
CA CYS A 125 2.22 2.60 -16.04
C CYS A 125 0.92 3.44 -16.09
N LYS A 126 -0.03 3.15 -16.99
CA LYS A 126 -1.34 3.85 -17.03
C LYS A 126 -2.19 3.51 -15.81
N ASP A 127 -2.33 2.24 -15.49
CA ASP A 127 -3.24 1.76 -14.45
C ASP A 127 -2.73 2.21 -13.06
N LEU A 128 -1.42 2.03 -12.82
CA LEU A 128 -0.71 2.55 -11.65
C LEU A 128 -0.82 4.09 -11.54
N HIS A 129 -0.81 4.82 -12.66
CA HIS A 129 -0.98 6.27 -12.68
C HIS A 129 -2.42 6.72 -12.37
N GLN A 130 -3.45 6.00 -12.83
CA GLN A 130 -4.84 6.28 -12.42
C GLN A 130 -5.04 6.03 -10.92
N ILE A 131 -4.46 4.96 -10.38
CA ILE A 131 -4.45 4.67 -8.95
C ILE A 131 -3.73 5.80 -8.19
N THR A 132 -2.59 6.31 -8.68
CA THR A 132 -1.93 7.49 -8.10
C THR A 132 -2.85 8.72 -8.10
N ILE A 133 -3.52 9.03 -9.21
CA ILE A 133 -4.42 10.19 -9.30
C ILE A 133 -5.54 10.09 -8.26
N SER A 134 -6.09 8.89 -8.03
CA SER A 134 -7.08 8.63 -6.97
C SER A 134 -6.46 8.85 -5.58
N SER A 135 -5.31 8.24 -5.30
CA SER A 135 -4.57 8.37 -4.04
C SER A 135 -4.22 9.82 -3.69
N LEU A 136 -3.73 10.63 -4.64
CA LEU A 136 -3.42 12.04 -4.41
C LEU A 136 -4.66 12.87 -4.06
N LYS A 137 -5.79 12.63 -4.75
CA LYS A 137 -7.07 13.28 -4.44
C LYS A 137 -7.58 12.89 -3.05
N LYS A 138 -7.50 11.61 -2.69
CA LYS A 138 -7.84 11.11 -1.34
C LYS A 138 -6.95 11.74 -0.28
N SER A 139 -5.64 11.85 -0.49
CA SER A 139 -4.72 12.53 0.43
C SER A 139 -5.07 14.01 0.66
N VAL A 140 -5.37 14.76 -0.40
CA VAL A 140 -5.81 16.17 -0.27
C VAL A 140 -7.10 16.28 0.56
N SER A 141 -8.10 15.43 0.27
CA SER A 141 -9.34 15.38 1.05
C SER A 141 -9.08 15.09 2.54
N ARG A 142 -8.32 14.03 2.83
CA ARG A 142 -7.95 13.66 4.20
C ARG A 142 -7.20 14.76 4.92
N ILE A 143 -6.19 15.38 4.30
CA ILE A 143 -5.36 16.42 4.92
C ILE A 143 -6.16 17.70 5.21
N ASN A 144 -7.09 18.10 4.33
CA ASN A 144 -8.01 19.21 4.60
C ASN A 144 -8.85 18.98 5.88
N THR A 145 -9.22 17.72 6.16
CA THR A 145 -9.94 17.33 7.39
C THR A 145 -9.04 16.99 8.59
N ALA A 146 -7.72 16.91 8.42
CA ALA A 146 -6.79 16.38 9.42
C ALA A 146 -6.34 17.38 10.50
N SER A 147 -6.89 18.61 10.49
CA SER A 147 -6.64 19.63 11.52
C SER A 147 -6.88 19.06 12.93
N ALA A 148 -7.95 18.30 13.12
CA ALA A 148 -8.20 17.52 14.35
C ALA A 148 -7.69 16.07 14.27
N ASN A 149 -8.00 15.32 13.21
CA ASN A 149 -7.85 13.85 13.19
C ASN A 149 -6.41 13.35 12.94
N SER A 150 -6.00 12.25 13.60
CA SER A 150 -4.76 11.49 13.35
C SER A 150 -4.93 10.43 12.25
N LYS A 151 -6.05 9.69 12.25
CA LYS A 151 -6.40 8.65 11.24
C LYS A 151 -6.24 9.17 9.81
N HIS A 152 -6.75 10.38 9.54
CA HIS A 152 -6.65 11.01 8.22
C HIS A 152 -5.19 11.33 7.80
N LEU A 153 -4.26 11.51 8.74
CA LEU A 153 -2.83 11.63 8.41
C LEU A 153 -2.21 10.25 8.08
N ALA A 154 -2.66 9.17 8.72
CA ALA A 154 -2.22 7.81 8.42
C ALA A 154 -2.74 7.33 7.05
N ASP A 155 -4.02 7.54 6.74
CA ASP A 155 -4.59 7.32 5.41
C ASP A 155 -3.79 8.08 4.33
N ALA A 156 -3.53 9.37 4.53
CA ALA A 156 -2.79 10.19 3.58
C ALA A 156 -1.32 9.75 3.41
N LYS A 157 -0.66 9.20 4.44
CA LYS A 157 0.66 8.56 4.31
C LYS A 157 0.59 7.29 3.48
N THR A 158 -0.42 6.45 3.72
CA THR A 158 -0.65 5.18 3.01
C THR A 158 -0.82 5.44 1.51
N PHE A 159 -1.73 6.35 1.16
CA PHE A 159 -1.99 6.74 -0.23
C PHE A 159 -0.76 7.37 -0.93
N LEU A 160 0.06 8.15 -0.21
CA LEU A 160 1.29 8.73 -0.78
C LEU A 160 2.43 7.72 -0.93
N SER A 161 2.54 6.74 -0.02
CA SER A 161 3.52 5.65 -0.13
C SER A 161 3.15 4.71 -1.29
N ALA A 162 1.86 4.41 -1.45
CA ALA A 162 1.35 3.67 -2.60
C ALA A 162 1.62 4.41 -3.93
N ALA A 163 1.46 5.73 -3.98
CA ALA A 163 1.81 6.52 -5.16
C ALA A 163 3.32 6.42 -5.51
N LEU A 164 4.23 6.53 -4.52
CA LEU A 164 5.67 6.36 -4.77
C LEU A 164 6.04 4.94 -5.21
N THR A 165 5.32 3.92 -4.72
CA THR A 165 5.44 2.54 -5.19
C THR A 165 5.00 2.40 -6.65
N ASN A 166 3.82 2.94 -7.00
CA ASN A 166 3.30 2.97 -8.37
C ASN A 166 4.30 3.62 -9.36
N LYS A 167 5.02 4.66 -8.93
CA LYS A 167 6.15 5.26 -9.66
C LYS A 167 7.31 4.27 -9.84
N ALA A 168 7.72 3.57 -8.79
CA ALA A 168 8.84 2.62 -8.83
C ALA A 168 8.57 1.48 -9.84
N THR A 169 7.43 0.79 -9.72
CA THR A 169 7.05 -0.32 -10.60
C THR A 169 6.94 0.10 -12.07
N CYS A 170 6.40 1.29 -12.35
CA CYS A 170 6.37 1.84 -13.70
C CYS A 170 7.79 2.16 -14.24
N LEU A 171 8.69 2.72 -13.41
CA LEU A 171 10.07 2.98 -13.81
C LEU A 171 10.85 1.70 -14.11
N GLU A 172 10.67 0.64 -13.31
CA GLU A 172 11.30 -0.67 -13.50
C GLU A 172 10.88 -1.31 -14.83
N GLY A 173 9.56 -1.36 -15.11
CA GLY A 173 9.05 -1.83 -16.40
C GLY A 173 9.61 -1.02 -17.57
N LEU A 174 9.59 0.31 -17.46
CA LEU A 174 10.14 1.21 -18.47
C LEU A 174 11.65 1.07 -18.67
N ASP A 175 12.41 0.55 -17.72
CA ASP A 175 13.85 0.38 -17.93
C ASP A 175 14.14 -0.75 -18.94
N SER A 176 13.32 -1.81 -18.94
CA SER A 176 13.40 -2.86 -19.97
C SER A 176 13.04 -2.39 -21.39
N SER A 177 12.32 -1.27 -21.51
CA SER A 177 11.88 -0.68 -22.78
C SER A 177 12.97 0.14 -23.47
N SER A 178 12.76 0.41 -24.76
CA SER A 178 13.62 1.29 -25.57
C SER A 178 12.81 2.25 -26.43
N GLY A 179 13.48 3.22 -27.08
CA GLY A 179 12.84 4.15 -28.01
C GLY A 179 12.85 5.62 -27.57
N SER A 180 12.47 6.53 -28.48
CA SER A 180 12.69 7.97 -28.33
C SER A 180 11.84 8.63 -27.23
N LEU A 181 10.72 8.04 -26.85
CA LEU A 181 9.86 8.57 -25.79
C LEU A 181 10.33 8.19 -24.37
N LYS A 182 11.18 7.15 -24.21
CA LYS A 182 11.58 6.63 -22.89
C LYS A 182 12.17 7.72 -21.98
N SER A 183 13.08 8.53 -22.49
CA SER A 183 13.74 9.59 -21.71
C SER A 183 12.78 10.71 -21.31
N THR A 184 11.91 11.16 -22.23
CA THR A 184 10.85 12.14 -21.92
C THR A 184 9.92 11.61 -20.84
N LEU A 185 9.47 10.36 -20.97
CA LEU A 185 8.54 9.73 -20.05
C LEU A 185 9.15 9.54 -18.65
N ILE A 186 10.38 9.02 -18.55
CA ILE A 186 11.10 8.87 -17.29
C ILE A 186 11.34 10.24 -16.62
N ASN A 187 11.70 11.27 -17.38
CA ASN A 187 11.94 12.61 -16.84
C ASN A 187 10.66 13.25 -16.28
N THR A 188 9.54 13.20 -17.02
CA THR A 188 8.24 13.71 -16.54
C THR A 188 7.70 12.90 -15.37
N LEU A 189 7.83 11.57 -15.41
CA LEU A 189 7.45 10.69 -14.30
C LEU A 189 8.28 10.98 -13.04
N SER A 190 9.57 11.25 -13.18
CA SER A 190 10.44 11.63 -12.06
C SER A 190 10.01 12.97 -11.46
N SER A 191 9.87 14.02 -12.27
CA SER A 191 9.54 15.37 -11.77
C SER A 191 8.19 15.43 -11.05
N THR A 192 7.16 14.78 -11.59
CA THR A 192 5.81 14.76 -10.99
C THR A 192 5.80 14.13 -9.59
N TYR A 193 6.63 13.09 -9.36
CA TYR A 193 6.69 12.40 -8.08
C TYR A 193 7.73 13.00 -7.10
N GLU A 194 8.52 14.01 -7.49
CA GLU A 194 9.28 14.84 -6.54
C GLU A 194 8.33 15.55 -5.55
N HIS A 195 7.24 16.14 -6.06
CA HIS A 195 6.24 16.80 -5.22
C HIS A 195 5.51 15.83 -4.28
N VAL A 196 5.25 14.59 -4.75
CA VAL A 196 4.68 13.51 -3.93
C VAL A 196 5.62 13.14 -2.78
N SER A 197 6.92 12.96 -3.09
CA SER A 197 7.98 12.66 -2.12
C SER A 197 8.15 13.78 -1.08
N ASN A 198 8.12 15.04 -1.53
CA ASN A 198 8.18 16.21 -0.67
C ASN A 198 6.95 16.28 0.26
N SER A 199 5.75 16.06 -0.28
CA SER A 199 4.50 16.05 0.51
C SER A 199 4.51 14.95 1.58
N LEU A 200 4.95 13.73 1.26
CA LEU A 200 5.07 12.64 2.23
C LEU A 200 6.09 12.96 3.33
N SER A 201 7.24 13.51 2.97
CA SER A 201 8.26 13.94 3.95
C SER A 201 7.76 15.04 4.89
N MET A 202 7.00 16.01 4.37
CA MET A 202 6.36 17.05 5.18
C MET A 202 5.23 16.48 6.07
N LEU A 203 4.44 15.54 5.55
CA LEU A 203 3.35 14.87 6.28
C LEU A 203 3.88 14.13 7.51
N SER A 204 4.93 13.31 7.32
CA SER A 204 5.54 12.55 8.40
C SER A 204 6.13 13.46 9.50
N LYS A 205 6.78 14.58 9.14
CA LYS A 205 7.26 15.59 10.10
C LYS A 205 6.12 16.31 10.83
N TYR A 206 4.99 16.55 10.17
CA TYR A 206 3.81 17.14 10.79
C TYR A 206 3.18 16.19 11.82
N SER A 207 3.03 14.90 11.49
CA SER A 207 2.53 13.87 12.40
C SER A 207 3.36 13.79 13.70
N VAL A 208 4.69 13.71 13.59
CA VAL A 208 5.60 13.63 14.75
C VAL A 208 5.47 14.85 15.66
N LYS A 209 5.35 16.06 15.09
CA LYS A 209 5.12 17.28 15.88
C LYS A 209 3.79 17.20 16.64
N LYS A 210 2.70 16.81 15.98
CA LYS A 210 1.36 16.69 16.60
C LYS A 210 1.33 15.67 17.74
N GLN A 211 2.00 14.53 17.57
CA GLN A 211 2.14 13.50 18.60
C GLN A 211 2.96 14.01 19.80
N SER A 212 4.06 14.74 19.55
CA SER A 212 4.88 15.36 20.61
C SER A 212 4.18 16.49 21.39
N THR A 213 3.10 17.06 20.84
CA THR A 213 2.24 18.03 21.56
C THR A 213 1.10 17.40 22.35
N LEU A 214 0.67 16.17 22.02
CA LEU A 214 -0.28 15.41 22.86
C LEU A 214 0.42 14.78 24.07
N PHE A 215 1.66 14.32 23.90
CA PHE A 215 2.44 13.68 24.95
C PHE A 215 3.65 14.55 25.35
N PRO A 216 3.48 15.55 26.24
CA PRO A 216 4.59 16.31 26.77
C PRO A 216 5.56 15.38 27.51
N LYS A 217 6.83 15.37 27.09
CA LYS A 217 7.87 14.46 27.60
C LYS A 217 7.94 14.54 29.13
N GLN A 218 7.56 13.47 29.82
CA GLN A 218 7.84 13.36 31.26
C GLN A 218 9.36 13.41 31.47
N GLY A 219 9.81 14.38 32.27
CA GLY A 219 11.22 14.69 32.39
C GLY A 219 12.01 13.56 33.05
N LYS A 220 13.20 13.25 32.49
CA LYS A 220 14.15 12.32 33.10
C LYS A 220 14.47 12.75 34.55
N LYS A 221 13.97 12.01 35.54
CA LYS A 221 14.50 12.04 36.91
C LYS A 221 15.39 10.83 37.13
N GLN A 222 16.65 11.07 37.45
CA GLN A 222 17.54 10.04 37.99
C GLN A 222 17.05 9.66 39.39
N GLY A 223 17.02 8.36 39.71
CA GLY A 223 16.36 7.86 40.91
C GLY A 223 16.67 6.40 41.24
N THR A 224 17.94 6.12 41.54
CA THR A 224 18.41 5.03 42.43
C THR A 224 17.62 3.72 42.53
N LEU A 225 18.19 2.67 41.94
CA LEU A 225 18.56 1.42 42.63
C LEU A 225 17.49 0.73 43.52
N PHE A 226 16.85 -0.31 42.98
CA PHE A 226 16.24 -1.39 43.76
C PHE A 226 16.81 -2.75 43.35
N LYS A 227 17.07 -3.62 44.34
CA LYS A 227 17.76 -4.91 44.16
C LYS A 227 16.82 -6.04 43.75
N LYS A 228 17.33 -6.97 42.93
CA LYS A 228 16.75 -8.32 42.80
C LYS A 228 16.73 -9.02 44.17
N GLN A 229 15.58 -9.56 44.56
CA GLN A 229 15.49 -10.77 45.37
C GLN A 229 14.30 -11.60 44.88
N GLY A 230 14.57 -12.81 44.37
CA GLY A 230 13.53 -13.78 44.05
C GLY A 230 13.23 -14.67 45.26
N LYS A 231 11.98 -15.13 45.38
CA LYS A 231 11.63 -16.31 46.19
C LYS A 231 10.76 -17.25 45.36
N LYS A 232 11.12 -18.53 45.36
CA LYS A 232 10.25 -19.61 44.91
C LYS A 232 9.09 -19.75 45.89
N GLN A 233 7.88 -20.00 45.41
CA GLN A 233 6.96 -20.87 46.15
C GLN A 233 6.01 -21.60 45.20
N SER A 234 5.89 -22.91 45.41
CA SER A 234 5.10 -23.82 44.60
C SER A 234 3.91 -24.36 45.39
N THR A 235 2.69 -24.12 44.92
CA THR A 235 1.47 -24.88 45.24
C THR A 235 0.56 -24.77 44.02
N LEU A 236 0.26 -25.86 43.30
CA LEU A 236 -0.66 -26.97 43.62
C LEU A 236 -1.97 -26.77 42.86
N PHE A 237 -2.15 -27.52 41.77
CA PHE A 237 -3.38 -27.50 40.97
C PHE A 237 -4.59 -28.02 41.77
N LYS A 238 -5.72 -27.33 41.64
CA LYS A 238 -7.05 -27.97 41.71
C LYS A 238 -8.04 -27.24 40.81
N LYS A 239 -8.65 -27.98 39.88
CA LYS A 239 -9.77 -27.48 39.06
C LYS A 239 -11.04 -27.41 39.91
N GLN A 240 -11.74 -26.28 39.84
CA GLN A 240 -13.19 -26.27 39.71
C GLN A 240 -13.58 -25.00 38.96
N GLY A 241 -14.41 -25.12 37.94
CA GLY A 241 -14.73 -24.02 37.03
C GLY A 241 -16.06 -23.37 37.35
N ASN A 242 -16.21 -22.13 36.91
CA ASN A 242 -17.51 -21.63 36.44
C ASN A 242 -17.29 -20.78 35.19
N GLY A 243 -18.18 -20.89 34.21
CA GLY A 243 -17.98 -20.30 32.89
C GLY A 243 -18.48 -18.86 32.81
N ASN A 244 -17.60 -17.91 32.52
CA ASN A 244 -17.97 -16.56 32.12
C ASN A 244 -17.45 -16.27 30.70
N ARG A 245 -18.30 -16.53 29.69
CA ARG A 245 -18.10 -16.01 28.34
C ARG A 245 -18.30 -14.49 28.40
N HIS A 246 -17.22 -13.71 28.47
CA HIS A 246 -17.28 -12.26 28.36
C HIS A 246 -17.70 -11.85 26.93
N ARG A 247 -19.00 -11.80 26.68
CA ARG A 247 -19.58 -11.03 25.58
C ARG A 247 -19.19 -9.56 25.77
N ARG A 248 -18.14 -9.09 25.10
CA ARG A 248 -17.88 -7.65 24.95
C ARG A 248 -19.11 -7.04 24.25
N LEU A 249 -19.67 -5.97 24.80
CA LEU A 249 -20.57 -5.13 24.02
C LEU A 249 -19.75 -4.42 22.94
N LEU A 250 -20.23 -4.47 21.71
CA LEU A 250 -19.72 -3.63 20.63
C LEU A 250 -20.12 -2.18 20.95
N SER A 251 -19.14 -1.37 21.37
CA SER A 251 -19.32 0.08 21.59
C SER A 251 -18.51 0.94 20.61
N ALA A 252 -17.90 0.32 19.60
CA ALA A 252 -17.56 1.01 18.36
C ALA A 252 -18.84 1.13 17.52
N SER A 253 -19.04 2.28 16.87
CA SER A 253 -20.13 2.48 15.92
C SER A 253 -20.02 1.49 14.77
N GLU A 254 -21.08 0.73 14.48
CA GLU A 254 -21.11 -0.22 13.36
C GLU A 254 -20.72 0.52 12.06
N PRO A 255 -19.72 0.03 11.29
CA PRO A 255 -19.24 0.72 10.10
C PRO A 255 -20.34 0.73 9.03
N MET A 256 -20.67 1.92 8.52
CA MET A 256 -21.78 2.20 7.59
C MET A 256 -21.86 1.36 6.30
N TRP A 257 -20.83 0.57 6.01
CA TRP A 257 -20.64 -0.20 4.78
C TRP A 257 -20.56 -1.73 5.01
N LEU A 258 -20.79 -2.18 6.25
CA LEU A 258 -20.97 -3.60 6.58
C LEU A 258 -22.32 -3.81 7.27
N SER A 259 -23.22 -4.54 6.63
CA SER A 259 -24.46 -4.97 7.25
C SER A 259 -24.24 -6.14 8.22
N ARG A 260 -25.22 -6.38 9.09
CA ARG A 260 -25.20 -7.57 9.97
C ARG A 260 -25.39 -8.88 9.20
N LYS A 261 -25.89 -8.85 7.96
CA LYS A 261 -26.03 -10.01 7.06
C LYS A 261 -24.66 -10.40 6.49
N ASP A 262 -23.90 -9.44 5.97
CA ASP A 262 -22.55 -9.63 5.43
C ASP A 262 -21.62 -10.26 6.48
N ARG A 263 -21.74 -9.80 7.74
CA ARG A 263 -21.02 -10.38 8.89
C ARG A 263 -21.43 -11.83 9.14
N HIS A 264 -22.70 -12.18 8.96
CA HIS A 264 -23.16 -13.56 9.10
C HIS A 264 -22.57 -14.44 8.00
N ILE A 265 -22.59 -14.00 6.73
CA ILE A 265 -22.00 -14.71 5.59
C ILE A 265 -20.49 -14.95 5.82
N LEU A 266 -19.77 -13.97 6.37
CA LEU A 266 -18.34 -14.09 6.68
C LEU A 266 -18.04 -14.94 7.94
N GLN A 267 -19.06 -15.34 8.72
CA GLN A 267 -18.94 -16.09 9.98
C GLN A 267 -19.66 -17.44 10.00
N SER A 268 -20.54 -17.73 9.05
CA SER A 268 -21.14 -19.05 8.87
C SER A 268 -20.19 -19.96 8.11
N ASP A 269 -20.09 -21.20 8.59
CA ASP A 269 -19.46 -22.32 7.88
C ASP A 269 -20.51 -23.25 7.24
N ASP A 270 -21.80 -23.05 7.55
CA ASP A 270 -22.98 -23.72 6.97
C ASP A 270 -24.11 -22.70 6.72
N ASP A 271 -24.95 -22.95 5.70
CA ASP A 271 -26.21 -22.25 5.35
C ASP A 271 -26.09 -20.82 4.77
N TYR A 272 -25.70 -20.73 3.48
CA TYR A 272 -25.80 -19.49 2.68
C TYR A 272 -27.17 -19.36 2.00
N ASP A 273 -27.98 -18.38 2.43
CA ASP A 273 -29.23 -18.02 1.76
C ASP A 273 -28.95 -17.39 0.39
N GLN A 274 -29.21 -18.15 -0.68
CA GLN A 274 -28.92 -17.78 -2.07
C GLN A 274 -29.81 -16.64 -2.62
N ASN A 275 -30.78 -16.12 -1.86
CA ASN A 275 -31.62 -14.99 -2.24
C ASN A 275 -31.04 -13.63 -1.77
N ASP A 276 -29.84 -13.28 -2.23
CA ASP A 276 -29.28 -11.94 -2.02
C ASP A 276 -28.77 -11.33 -3.33
N ASP A 277 -29.30 -10.15 -3.71
CA ASP A 277 -28.96 -9.46 -4.97
C ASP A 277 -27.46 -9.05 -5.07
N LEU A 278 -26.71 -9.19 -3.97
CA LEU A 278 -25.29 -8.90 -3.84
C LEU A 278 -24.39 -10.15 -3.83
N THR A 279 -24.95 -11.36 -3.99
CA THR A 279 -24.20 -12.62 -4.06
C THR A 279 -24.26 -13.23 -5.45
N TYR A 280 -23.09 -13.41 -6.07
CA TYR A 280 -22.91 -13.97 -7.41
C TYR A 280 -22.20 -15.32 -7.29
N THR A 281 -22.94 -16.40 -7.55
CA THR A 281 -22.40 -17.76 -7.56
C THR A 281 -21.69 -18.03 -8.89
N VAL A 282 -20.42 -18.39 -8.82
CA VAL A 282 -19.61 -18.90 -9.94
C VAL A 282 -19.50 -20.41 -9.77
N ALA A 283 -19.79 -21.16 -10.84
CA ALA A 283 -19.61 -22.62 -10.83
C ALA A 283 -19.24 -23.14 -12.23
N ALA A 284 -18.11 -23.84 -12.34
CA ALA A 284 -17.60 -24.36 -13.61
C ALA A 284 -18.55 -25.37 -14.30
N ASP A 285 -19.37 -26.09 -13.52
CA ASP A 285 -20.39 -27.01 -14.01
C ASP A 285 -21.61 -26.30 -14.66
N GLY A 286 -21.79 -25.00 -14.37
CA GLY A 286 -22.95 -24.21 -14.78
C GLY A 286 -24.14 -24.25 -13.82
N SER A 287 -23.95 -24.68 -12.56
CA SER A 287 -24.97 -24.63 -11.50
C SER A 287 -25.05 -23.27 -10.77
N GLY A 288 -24.20 -22.31 -11.13
CA GLY A 288 -24.17 -20.95 -10.61
C GLY A 288 -24.81 -19.92 -11.54
N ASN A 289 -24.71 -18.65 -11.18
CA ASN A 289 -25.10 -17.51 -12.02
C ASN A 289 -24.10 -17.29 -13.19
N PHE A 290 -22.82 -17.59 -12.95
CA PHE A 290 -21.72 -17.41 -13.89
C PHE A 290 -20.86 -18.68 -14.01
N LYS A 291 -20.13 -18.83 -15.12
CA LYS A 291 -19.20 -19.96 -15.33
C LYS A 291 -17.76 -19.61 -15.01
N THR A 292 -17.40 -18.35 -15.19
CA THR A 292 -16.08 -17.78 -14.89
C THR A 292 -16.18 -16.69 -13.83
N ILE A 293 -15.09 -16.47 -13.13
CA ILE A 293 -14.95 -15.45 -12.08
C ILE A 293 -14.90 -14.07 -12.73
N SER A 294 -14.27 -13.96 -13.89
CA SER A 294 -14.21 -12.75 -14.70
C SER A 294 -15.59 -12.26 -15.16
N GLU A 295 -16.53 -13.14 -15.55
CA GLU A 295 -17.93 -12.75 -15.84
C GLU A 295 -18.63 -12.12 -14.62
N ALA A 296 -18.46 -12.70 -13.43
CA ALA A 296 -19.04 -12.17 -12.19
C ALA A 296 -18.42 -10.82 -11.78
N ILE A 297 -17.10 -10.68 -11.95
CA ILE A 297 -16.40 -9.40 -11.75
C ILE A 297 -16.91 -8.34 -12.73
N ASP A 298 -17.04 -8.66 -14.01
CA ASP A 298 -17.51 -7.70 -15.03
C ASP A 298 -18.97 -7.27 -14.80
N PHE A 299 -19.83 -8.19 -14.34
CA PHE A 299 -21.22 -7.91 -13.98
C PHE A 299 -21.36 -6.97 -12.76
N ALA A 300 -20.46 -7.07 -11.78
CA ALA A 300 -20.58 -6.35 -10.50
C ALA A 300 -20.68 -4.81 -10.63
N PRO A 301 -21.44 -4.12 -9.75
CA PRO A 301 -21.61 -2.68 -9.83
C PRO A 301 -20.30 -1.88 -9.63
N ASN A 302 -20.02 -0.96 -10.56
CA ASN A 302 -18.86 -0.09 -10.50
C ASN A 302 -19.00 0.94 -9.35
N ASN A 303 -17.98 1.06 -8.50
CA ASN A 303 -17.92 1.93 -7.33
C ASN A 303 -18.98 1.62 -6.26
N SER A 304 -19.31 0.35 -6.05
CA SER A 304 -20.21 -0.10 -4.98
C SER A 304 -19.77 0.39 -3.59
N TYR A 305 -20.73 0.85 -2.78
CA TYR A 305 -20.51 1.07 -1.35
C TYR A 305 -20.72 -0.21 -0.54
N ASP A 306 -21.58 -1.10 -1.02
CA ASP A 306 -21.92 -2.37 -0.41
C ASP A 306 -20.94 -3.47 -0.84
N ARG A 307 -20.78 -4.51 0.00
CA ARG A 307 -19.98 -5.69 -0.36
C ARG A 307 -20.66 -6.50 -1.46
N ILE A 308 -19.87 -6.98 -2.41
CA ILE A 308 -20.32 -7.89 -3.46
C ILE A 308 -19.64 -9.24 -3.24
N PHE A 309 -20.42 -10.27 -2.93
CA PHE A 309 -19.90 -11.62 -2.69
C PHE A 309 -19.84 -12.39 -4.01
N VAL A 310 -18.63 -12.75 -4.44
CA VAL A 310 -18.41 -13.72 -5.51
C VAL A 310 -18.11 -15.06 -4.84
N TYR A 311 -19.15 -15.89 -4.73
CA TYR A 311 -19.08 -17.22 -4.15
C TYR A 311 -18.67 -18.21 -5.25
N ILE A 312 -17.51 -18.85 -5.11
CA ILE A 312 -16.85 -19.63 -6.16
C ILE A 312 -16.84 -21.09 -5.71
N LYS A 313 -17.71 -21.90 -6.31
CA LYS A 313 -17.82 -23.32 -5.95
C LYS A 313 -16.55 -24.11 -6.25
N GLU A 314 -16.42 -25.28 -5.64
CA GLU A 314 -15.35 -26.26 -5.93
C GLU A 314 -15.07 -26.41 -7.44
N GLY A 315 -13.80 -26.54 -7.80
CA GLY A 315 -13.34 -26.61 -9.18
C GLY A 315 -12.04 -25.86 -9.45
N ILE A 316 -11.51 -26.09 -10.66
CA ILE A 316 -10.27 -25.47 -11.15
C ILE A 316 -10.62 -24.44 -12.23
N TYR A 317 -10.46 -23.17 -11.90
CA TYR A 317 -10.77 -22.02 -12.75
C TYR A 317 -9.48 -21.54 -13.43
N GLN A 318 -9.26 -21.99 -14.67
CA GLN A 318 -8.08 -21.64 -15.45
C GLN A 318 -8.25 -20.27 -16.14
N GLU A 319 -8.20 -19.20 -15.37
CA GLU A 319 -8.37 -17.82 -15.84
C GLU A 319 -7.43 -16.83 -15.11
N ASN A 320 -7.10 -15.73 -15.78
CA ASN A 320 -6.37 -14.62 -15.17
C ASN A 320 -7.36 -13.51 -14.79
N VAL A 321 -7.71 -13.41 -13.51
CA VAL A 321 -8.74 -12.48 -13.01
C VAL A 321 -8.12 -11.13 -12.66
N GLU A 322 -8.72 -10.03 -13.11
CA GLU A 322 -8.35 -8.67 -12.73
C GLU A 322 -9.53 -7.94 -12.09
N ILE A 323 -9.37 -7.49 -10.83
CA ILE A 323 -10.34 -6.69 -10.08
C ILE A 323 -9.86 -5.24 -10.14
N PRO A 324 -10.34 -4.42 -11.11
CA PRO A 324 -9.84 -3.07 -11.31
C PRO A 324 -10.25 -2.11 -10.19
N SER A 325 -9.59 -0.95 -10.10
CA SER A 325 -9.76 0.00 -8.99
C SER A 325 -11.13 0.69 -8.89
N TRP A 326 -12.02 0.46 -9.86
CA TRP A 326 -13.42 0.89 -9.85
C TRP A 326 -14.40 -0.24 -9.45
N LYS A 327 -13.90 -1.42 -9.06
CA LYS A 327 -14.68 -2.54 -8.48
C LYS A 327 -14.24 -2.74 -7.01
N PRO A 328 -14.58 -1.81 -6.08
CA PRO A 328 -14.28 -1.96 -4.66
C PRO A 328 -15.18 -3.00 -3.99
N ASN A 329 -14.84 -3.38 -2.75
CA ASN A 329 -15.66 -4.19 -1.83
C ASN A 329 -16.05 -5.60 -2.35
N ILE A 330 -15.34 -6.13 -3.34
CA ILE A 330 -15.48 -7.52 -3.80
C ILE A 330 -14.98 -8.47 -2.70
N VAL A 331 -15.74 -9.53 -2.44
CA VAL A 331 -15.36 -10.66 -1.58
C VAL A 331 -15.28 -11.92 -2.44
N PHE A 332 -14.14 -12.61 -2.42
CA PHE A 332 -14.02 -13.99 -2.91
C PHE A 332 -14.23 -14.96 -1.76
N LEU A 333 -15.08 -15.96 -1.97
CA LEU A 333 -15.43 -16.98 -1.00
C LEU A 333 -15.47 -18.33 -1.72
N GLY A 334 -14.54 -19.23 -1.41
CA GLY A 334 -14.55 -20.59 -1.95
C GLY A 334 -15.33 -21.60 -1.08
N ASP A 335 -15.53 -22.81 -1.59
CA ASP A 335 -16.05 -23.95 -0.82
C ASP A 335 -14.97 -24.56 0.11
N GLY A 336 -13.70 -24.24 -0.12
CA GLY A 336 -12.54 -24.76 0.58
C GLY A 336 -11.27 -24.48 -0.23
N SER A 337 -10.17 -24.11 0.43
CA SER A 337 -8.93 -23.76 -0.30
C SER A 337 -8.27 -24.97 -0.98
N ASP A 338 -8.56 -26.19 -0.53
CA ASP A 338 -8.15 -27.45 -1.15
C ASP A 338 -8.99 -27.86 -2.38
N VAL A 339 -10.21 -27.31 -2.54
CA VAL A 339 -11.15 -27.68 -3.61
C VAL A 339 -11.48 -26.55 -4.61
N THR A 340 -11.37 -25.28 -4.21
CA THR A 340 -11.59 -24.12 -5.08
C THR A 340 -10.24 -23.50 -5.48
N VAL A 341 -9.87 -23.60 -6.77
CA VAL A 341 -8.54 -23.20 -7.26
C VAL A 341 -8.63 -22.24 -8.45
N ILE A 342 -8.05 -21.05 -8.35
CA ILE A 342 -7.84 -20.13 -9.49
C ILE A 342 -6.40 -20.29 -9.97
N THR A 343 -6.20 -20.72 -11.22
CA THR A 343 -4.88 -21.10 -11.75
C THR A 343 -4.53 -20.43 -13.07
N GLY A 344 -3.26 -20.03 -13.21
CA GLY A 344 -2.70 -19.38 -14.39
C GLY A 344 -1.21 -19.74 -14.54
N ASN A 345 -0.59 -19.29 -15.64
CA ASN A 345 0.82 -19.62 -15.94
C ASN A 345 1.59 -18.49 -16.64
N ARG A 346 1.18 -17.23 -16.46
CA ARG A 346 1.88 -16.08 -17.05
C ARG A 346 3.22 -15.88 -16.33
N SER A 347 4.26 -15.54 -17.09
CA SER A 347 5.61 -15.38 -16.57
C SER A 347 6.42 -14.30 -17.30
N VAL A 348 7.51 -13.85 -16.68
CA VAL A 348 8.49 -12.95 -17.31
C VAL A 348 9.21 -13.61 -18.50
N VAL A 349 9.51 -14.91 -18.45
CA VAL A 349 10.14 -15.65 -19.58
C VAL A 349 9.21 -15.72 -20.79
N ASP A 350 7.89 -15.85 -20.58
CA ASP A 350 6.88 -15.81 -21.66
C ASP A 350 6.53 -14.37 -22.09
N GLY A 351 7.33 -13.39 -21.64
CA GLY A 351 7.31 -12.01 -22.09
C GLY A 351 6.24 -11.13 -21.44
N TRP A 352 5.71 -11.48 -20.27
CA TRP A 352 4.90 -10.57 -19.45
C TRP A 352 5.80 -9.70 -18.56
N THR A 353 5.25 -8.62 -17.98
CA THR A 353 5.86 -7.97 -16.82
C THR A 353 5.55 -8.80 -15.57
N THR A 354 6.38 -8.70 -14.51
CA THR A 354 6.03 -9.29 -13.20
C THR A 354 4.63 -8.84 -12.75
N PHE A 355 4.30 -7.55 -12.96
CA PHE A 355 3.00 -6.98 -12.61
C PHE A 355 1.82 -7.64 -13.36
N ARG A 356 1.95 -8.02 -14.64
CA ARG A 356 0.91 -8.75 -15.41
C ARG A 356 1.04 -10.26 -15.42
N SER A 357 2.07 -10.81 -14.75
CA SER A 357 2.21 -12.26 -14.55
C SER A 357 1.19 -12.85 -13.57
N ALA A 358 0.53 -11.99 -12.76
CA ALA A 358 -0.46 -12.38 -11.77
C ALA A 358 -1.60 -13.26 -12.33
N THR A 359 -1.87 -14.39 -11.68
CA THR A 359 -3.12 -15.15 -11.87
C THR A 359 -4.31 -14.34 -11.38
N VAL A 360 -4.25 -13.77 -10.18
CA VAL A 360 -5.26 -12.82 -9.68
C VAL A 360 -4.64 -11.48 -9.34
N ALA A 361 -5.22 -10.41 -9.90
CA ALA A 361 -4.73 -9.03 -9.83
C ALA A 361 -5.77 -8.11 -9.17
N VAL A 362 -5.52 -7.68 -7.93
CA VAL A 362 -6.47 -6.90 -7.12
C VAL A 362 -6.05 -5.44 -7.02
N SER A 363 -6.92 -4.55 -7.53
CA SER A 363 -6.79 -3.09 -7.43
C SER A 363 -7.99 -2.40 -6.75
N GLY A 364 -9.09 -3.14 -6.51
CA GLY A 364 -10.28 -2.65 -5.80
C GLY A 364 -10.09 -2.60 -4.28
N GLU A 365 -10.30 -1.42 -3.68
CA GLU A 365 -10.24 -1.18 -2.22
C GLU A 365 -11.26 -2.04 -1.47
N GLY A 366 -10.90 -2.51 -0.27
CA GLY A 366 -11.79 -3.31 0.59
C GLY A 366 -11.97 -4.79 0.19
N PHE A 367 -11.13 -5.30 -0.73
CA PHE A 367 -11.18 -6.69 -1.20
C PHE A 367 -10.96 -7.70 -0.07
N LEU A 368 -11.79 -8.75 -0.05
CA LEU A 368 -11.58 -9.91 0.82
C LEU A 368 -11.42 -11.20 0.01
N ALA A 369 -10.63 -12.14 0.52
CA ALA A 369 -10.65 -13.53 0.05
C ALA A 369 -10.70 -14.50 1.25
N ARG A 370 -11.54 -15.54 1.16
CA ARG A 370 -11.66 -16.61 2.15
C ARG A 370 -11.76 -17.98 1.46
N ASP A 371 -11.11 -19.00 2.05
CA ASP A 371 -11.25 -20.42 1.70
C ASP A 371 -11.03 -20.74 0.20
N ILE A 372 -9.97 -20.21 -0.42
CA ILE A 372 -9.67 -20.38 -1.86
C ILE A 372 -8.16 -20.47 -2.17
N THR A 373 -7.77 -21.20 -3.22
CA THR A 373 -6.38 -21.23 -3.74
C THR A 373 -6.16 -20.21 -4.87
N PHE A 374 -5.02 -19.51 -4.80
CA PHE A 374 -4.44 -18.73 -5.89
C PHE A 374 -3.12 -19.38 -6.36
N GLU A 375 -3.04 -19.80 -7.61
CA GLU A 375 -1.91 -20.56 -8.15
C GLU A 375 -1.28 -19.93 -9.40
N ASN A 376 0.07 -19.98 -9.50
CA ASN A 376 0.76 -19.84 -10.77
C ASN A 376 1.63 -21.08 -11.09
N THR A 377 1.24 -21.80 -12.14
CA THR A 377 1.83 -23.08 -12.59
C THR A 377 3.01 -22.93 -13.56
N ALA A 378 3.53 -21.71 -13.78
CA ALA A 378 4.56 -21.47 -14.79
C ALA A 378 5.85 -22.30 -14.59
N GLY A 379 6.25 -22.59 -13.35
CA GLY A 379 7.48 -23.32 -13.03
C GLY A 379 8.68 -22.40 -12.73
N PRO A 380 9.70 -22.87 -11.98
CA PRO A 380 10.83 -22.03 -11.56
C PRO A 380 11.75 -21.63 -12.73
N GLU A 381 11.75 -22.40 -13.82
CA GLU A 381 12.48 -22.09 -15.06
C GLU A 381 11.89 -20.89 -15.83
N LYS A 382 10.67 -20.46 -15.48
CA LYS A 382 10.01 -19.28 -16.03
C LYS A 382 10.30 -17.98 -15.28
N HIS A 383 11.10 -18.05 -14.22
CA HIS A 383 11.44 -16.94 -13.32
C HIS A 383 10.17 -16.30 -12.73
N GLN A 384 10.05 -14.97 -12.72
CA GLN A 384 8.97 -14.25 -12.06
C GLN A 384 7.59 -14.64 -12.61
N ALA A 385 6.75 -15.22 -11.75
CA ALA A 385 5.43 -15.74 -12.10
C ALA A 385 4.47 -15.62 -10.90
N VAL A 386 3.81 -14.47 -10.78
CA VAL A 386 2.95 -14.11 -9.64
C VAL A 386 1.66 -14.94 -9.63
N ALA A 387 1.28 -15.47 -8.48
CA ALA A 387 -0.03 -16.07 -8.25
C ALA A 387 -1.06 -15.01 -7.86
N LEU A 388 -0.77 -14.23 -6.81
CA LEU A 388 -1.63 -13.16 -6.31
C LEU A 388 -0.88 -11.83 -6.26
N ARG A 389 -1.45 -10.79 -6.86
CA ARG A 389 -1.03 -9.38 -6.67
C ARG A 389 -2.14 -8.60 -5.98
N ILE A 390 -1.80 -7.88 -4.93
CA ILE A 390 -2.70 -6.88 -4.32
C ILE A 390 -2.03 -5.51 -4.30
N ASN A 391 -2.67 -4.52 -4.91
CA ASN A 391 -2.35 -3.09 -4.86
C ASN A 391 -3.60 -2.27 -4.51
N ALA A 392 -4.32 -2.74 -3.49
CA ALA A 392 -5.54 -2.16 -2.94
C ALA A 392 -5.40 -1.92 -1.44
N ASP A 393 -6.03 -0.86 -0.92
CA ASP A 393 -6.06 -0.58 0.52
C ASP A 393 -7.17 -1.37 1.21
N LEU A 394 -6.96 -1.68 2.50
CA LEU A 394 -7.90 -2.40 3.36
C LEU A 394 -8.27 -3.80 2.81
N ALA A 395 -7.30 -4.48 2.19
CA ALA A 395 -7.48 -5.81 1.63
C ALA A 395 -7.08 -6.91 2.62
N ALA A 396 -7.89 -7.96 2.79
CA ALA A 396 -7.56 -9.07 3.68
C ALA A 396 -7.81 -10.45 3.08
N VAL A 397 -6.99 -11.43 3.46
CA VAL A 397 -7.00 -12.81 2.95
C VAL A 397 -6.98 -13.78 4.13
N TYR A 398 -7.86 -14.78 4.16
CA TYR A 398 -8.05 -15.68 5.30
C TYR A 398 -8.23 -17.14 4.87
N ARG A 399 -7.39 -18.06 5.38
CA ARG A 399 -7.40 -19.51 5.04
C ARG A 399 -7.25 -19.83 3.54
N CYS A 400 -6.59 -18.95 2.81
CA CYS A 400 -6.28 -19.15 1.40
C CYS A 400 -4.89 -19.79 1.23
N ILE A 401 -4.71 -20.53 0.13
CA ILE A 401 -3.40 -21.00 -0.30
C ILE A 401 -2.90 -20.09 -1.43
N ILE A 402 -1.64 -19.70 -1.39
CA ILE A 402 -1.01 -18.82 -2.39
C ILE A 402 0.27 -19.51 -2.86
N THR A 403 0.26 -20.10 -4.05
CA THR A 403 1.27 -21.10 -4.46
C THR A 403 1.88 -20.84 -5.84
N GLY A 404 3.20 -21.06 -5.92
CA GLY A 404 4.01 -20.83 -7.12
C GLY A 404 5.48 -21.19 -6.88
N TYR A 405 6.38 -20.41 -7.47
CA TYR A 405 7.83 -20.53 -7.32
C TYR A 405 8.48 -19.16 -7.05
N GLN A 406 8.98 -18.47 -8.09
CA GLN A 406 9.57 -17.15 -7.94
C GLN A 406 8.49 -16.05 -8.02
N ASP A 407 8.59 -15.03 -7.17
CA ASP A 407 7.69 -13.87 -7.10
C ASP A 407 6.21 -14.26 -6.83
N THR A 408 5.93 -15.28 -5.99
CA THR A 408 4.56 -15.83 -5.87
C THR A 408 3.50 -14.83 -5.37
N LEU A 409 3.77 -14.09 -4.28
CA LEU A 409 2.85 -13.12 -3.68
C LEU A 409 3.38 -11.69 -3.79
N TYR A 410 2.76 -10.90 -4.66
CA TYR A 410 3.07 -9.48 -4.83
C TYR A 410 2.18 -8.63 -3.91
N ALA A 411 2.62 -8.46 -2.67
CA ALA A 411 2.08 -7.50 -1.70
C ALA A 411 2.53 -6.07 -2.11
N HIS A 412 2.01 -5.59 -3.24
CA HIS A 412 2.53 -4.46 -3.98
C HIS A 412 2.44 -3.14 -3.21
N SER A 413 1.25 -2.71 -2.77
CA SER A 413 1.06 -1.41 -2.08
C SER A 413 -0.21 -1.34 -1.21
N PHE A 414 -0.32 -0.26 -0.43
CA PHE A 414 -1.37 0.03 0.58
C PHE A 414 -1.40 -0.95 1.78
N ARG A 415 -2.41 -0.87 2.67
CA ARG A 415 -2.55 -1.76 3.86
C ARG A 415 -3.16 -3.10 3.47
N GLN A 416 -2.54 -4.18 3.94
CA GLN A 416 -2.98 -5.56 3.66
C GLN A 416 -2.85 -6.46 4.90
N PHE A 417 -3.69 -7.49 5.00
CA PHE A 417 -3.67 -8.48 6.08
C PHE A 417 -3.84 -9.91 5.55
N TYR A 418 -3.03 -10.84 6.03
CA TYR A 418 -3.11 -12.25 5.64
C TYR A 418 -3.15 -13.10 6.92
N ARG A 419 -4.18 -13.94 7.08
CA ARG A 419 -4.43 -14.72 8.28
C ARG A 419 -4.58 -16.20 7.96
N GLU A 420 -3.86 -17.08 8.67
CA GLU A 420 -4.00 -18.54 8.56
C GLU A 420 -3.89 -19.05 7.11
N CYS A 421 -3.08 -18.37 6.28
CA CYS A 421 -2.84 -18.71 4.88
C CYS A 421 -1.56 -19.55 4.72
N ASP A 422 -1.53 -20.44 3.73
CA ASP A 422 -0.32 -21.16 3.34
C ASP A 422 0.30 -20.51 2.09
N ILE A 423 1.57 -20.12 2.17
CA ILE A 423 2.26 -19.35 1.12
C ILE A 423 3.52 -20.09 0.67
N TYR A 424 3.53 -20.55 -0.58
CA TYR A 424 4.58 -21.43 -1.13
C TYR A 424 5.39 -20.75 -2.23
N GLY A 425 6.73 -20.84 -2.17
CA GLY A 425 7.59 -20.36 -3.25
C GLY A 425 9.08 -20.63 -3.04
N THR A 426 9.93 -20.00 -3.86
CA THR A 426 11.39 -20.21 -3.86
C THR A 426 12.17 -18.90 -3.69
N ILE A 427 12.09 -17.99 -4.66
CA ILE A 427 12.84 -16.73 -4.68
C ILE A 427 11.86 -15.56 -4.60
N ASP A 428 12.13 -14.64 -3.68
CA ASP A 428 11.40 -13.38 -3.50
C ASP A 428 9.87 -13.58 -3.38
N TYR A 429 9.45 -14.71 -2.82
CA TYR A 429 8.07 -15.18 -2.99
C TYR A 429 7.03 -14.44 -2.15
N ILE A 430 7.44 -13.54 -1.25
CA ILE A 430 6.63 -12.49 -0.63
C ILE A 430 7.33 -11.14 -0.84
N PHE A 431 6.86 -10.31 -1.77
CA PHE A 431 7.58 -9.12 -2.20
C PHE A 431 6.68 -7.89 -2.46
N GLY A 432 7.30 -6.71 -2.49
CA GLY A 432 6.63 -5.43 -2.74
C GLY A 432 6.78 -4.39 -1.62
N ASN A 433 5.92 -3.38 -1.66
CA ASN A 433 5.95 -2.21 -0.77
C ASN A 433 4.58 -1.89 -0.14
N ALA A 434 3.76 -2.90 0.13
CA ALA A 434 2.61 -2.77 1.02
C ALA A 434 3.04 -2.43 2.47
N ALA A 435 2.08 -1.98 3.28
CA ALA A 435 2.12 -2.14 4.73
C ALA A 435 1.33 -3.41 5.04
N VAL A 436 2.02 -4.52 5.25
CA VAL A 436 1.38 -5.85 5.33
C VAL A 436 1.74 -6.58 6.62
N VAL A 437 0.74 -7.20 7.24
CA VAL A 437 0.94 -8.16 8.34
C VAL A 437 0.45 -9.54 7.88
N PHE A 438 1.32 -10.54 8.02
CA PHE A 438 1.01 -11.96 7.94
C PHE A 438 0.87 -12.50 9.37
N GLN A 439 -0.18 -13.25 9.66
CA GLN A 439 -0.48 -13.71 11.02
C GLN A 439 -1.01 -15.14 11.05
N GLY A 440 -0.39 -16.04 11.83
CA GLY A 440 -0.80 -17.45 11.88
C GLY A 440 -0.60 -18.22 10.56
N CYS A 441 0.14 -17.66 9.61
CA CYS A 441 0.38 -18.25 8.28
C CYS A 441 1.49 -19.31 8.31
N ASN A 442 1.41 -20.29 7.41
CA ASN A 442 2.54 -21.15 7.08
C ASN A 442 3.25 -20.56 5.84
N ILE A 443 4.54 -20.29 5.97
CA ILE A 443 5.37 -19.68 4.93
C ILE A 443 6.41 -20.72 4.53
N VAL A 444 6.19 -21.37 3.38
CA VAL A 444 6.81 -22.63 3.01
C VAL A 444 7.75 -22.45 1.83
N SER A 445 9.06 -22.57 2.07
CA SER A 445 10.06 -22.59 1.00
C SER A 445 10.06 -23.94 0.28
N ARG A 446 10.05 -23.91 -1.05
CA ARG A 446 10.13 -25.08 -1.93
C ARG A 446 11.56 -25.32 -2.42
N LEU A 447 11.85 -26.52 -2.91
CA LEU A 447 13.11 -26.80 -3.60
C LEU A 447 13.27 -25.90 -4.85
N PRO A 448 14.34 -25.09 -4.96
CA PRO A 448 14.61 -24.25 -6.13
C PRO A 448 15.37 -25.02 -7.22
N MET A 449 15.70 -24.38 -8.36
CA MET A 449 16.52 -25.03 -9.38
C MET A 449 17.96 -25.28 -8.90
N PRO A 450 18.67 -26.29 -9.46
CA PRO A 450 20.08 -26.52 -9.13
C PRO A 450 20.96 -25.27 -9.26
N GLY A 451 21.70 -24.95 -8.20
CA GLY A 451 22.55 -23.75 -8.12
C GLY A 451 21.84 -22.46 -7.68
N GLN A 452 20.53 -22.49 -7.43
CA GLN A 452 19.80 -21.40 -6.78
C GLN A 452 19.80 -21.56 -5.24
N PHE A 453 19.20 -20.57 -4.58
CA PHE A 453 18.90 -20.50 -3.14
C PHE A 453 17.41 -20.17 -2.97
N THR A 454 16.85 -20.32 -1.77
CA THR A 454 15.53 -19.75 -1.46
C THR A 454 15.66 -18.46 -0.67
N VAL A 455 14.72 -17.53 -0.86
CA VAL A 455 14.61 -16.32 -0.05
C VAL A 455 13.15 -15.90 0.04
N ILE A 456 12.68 -15.68 1.27
CA ILE A 456 11.26 -15.48 1.55
C ILE A 456 10.83 -14.07 1.12
N THR A 457 11.47 -13.04 1.65
CA THR A 457 11.03 -11.64 1.46
C THR A 457 11.94 -10.80 0.57
N ALA A 458 11.33 -10.01 -0.31
CA ALA A 458 12.00 -8.96 -1.07
C ALA A 458 11.23 -7.64 -0.94
N GLN A 459 11.43 -6.93 0.17
CA GLN A 459 10.68 -5.72 0.48
C GLN A 459 11.31 -4.49 -0.19
N SER A 460 10.50 -3.68 -0.88
CA SER A 460 10.96 -2.62 -1.78
C SER A 460 10.59 -1.20 -1.36
N ARG A 461 10.75 -0.88 -0.07
CA ARG A 461 10.65 0.50 0.40
C ARG A 461 11.80 1.36 -0.15
N ASP A 462 11.44 2.43 -0.85
CA ASP A 462 12.33 3.31 -1.62
C ASP A 462 12.69 4.58 -0.83
N SER A 463 12.00 4.85 0.29
CA SER A 463 12.15 6.08 1.06
C SER A 463 11.87 5.88 2.56
N PRO A 464 12.62 6.55 3.46
CA PRO A 464 12.42 6.43 4.91
C PRO A 464 11.12 7.10 5.38
N TYR A 465 10.46 7.87 4.51
CA TYR A 465 9.18 8.53 4.78
C TYR A 465 7.97 7.67 4.42
N GLU A 466 8.16 6.56 3.69
CA GLU A 466 7.11 5.60 3.37
C GLU A 466 6.74 4.77 4.59
N TYR A 467 5.44 4.62 4.82
CA TYR A 467 4.89 3.87 5.95
C TYR A 467 4.52 2.45 5.50
N THR A 468 5.52 1.71 5.07
CA THR A 468 5.42 0.41 4.38
C THR A 468 6.46 -0.58 4.92
N GLY A 469 6.27 -1.88 4.66
CA GLY A 469 7.09 -2.96 5.18
C GLY A 469 6.30 -4.27 5.31
N ILE A 470 7.02 -5.37 5.48
CA ILE A 470 6.46 -6.71 5.72
C ILE A 470 6.61 -7.04 7.20
N SER A 471 5.52 -7.38 7.87
CA SER A 471 5.51 -7.93 9.23
C SER A 471 5.01 -9.37 9.18
N ILE A 472 5.78 -10.30 9.72
CA ILE A 472 5.45 -11.73 9.80
C ILE A 472 5.35 -12.08 11.28
N GLN A 473 4.13 -12.29 11.77
CA GLN A 473 3.82 -12.39 13.19
C GLN A 473 3.19 -13.74 13.53
N ASN A 474 3.73 -14.47 14.51
CA ASN A 474 3.17 -15.75 14.95
C ASN A 474 2.93 -16.73 13.76
N CYS A 475 3.89 -16.80 12.85
CA CYS A 475 3.83 -17.63 11.64
C CYS A 475 4.79 -18.84 11.75
N SER A 476 4.55 -19.87 10.93
CA SER A 476 5.45 -21.01 10.78
C SER A 476 6.31 -20.84 9.54
N ILE A 477 7.62 -20.68 9.70
CA ILE A 477 8.59 -20.62 8.59
C ILE A 477 9.14 -22.02 8.36
N LEU A 478 8.73 -22.64 7.25
CA LEU A 478 8.88 -24.08 6.98
C LEU A 478 9.52 -24.32 5.60
N ALA A 479 9.94 -25.56 5.37
CA ALA A 479 10.39 -26.05 4.08
C ALA A 479 9.53 -27.24 3.63
N THR A 480 9.42 -27.45 2.31
CA THR A 480 9.00 -28.75 1.78
C THR A 480 10.05 -29.81 2.11
N GLU A 481 9.65 -31.08 2.26
CA GLU A 481 10.56 -32.16 2.71
C GLU A 481 11.82 -32.28 1.83
N ASP A 482 11.67 -32.14 0.52
CA ASP A 482 12.75 -32.19 -0.45
C ASP A 482 13.76 -31.05 -0.29
N LEU A 483 13.31 -29.82 0.03
CA LEU A 483 14.21 -28.74 0.43
C LEU A 483 14.87 -29.03 1.79
N TYR A 484 14.09 -29.49 2.78
CA TYR A 484 14.60 -29.75 4.13
C TYR A 484 15.75 -30.75 4.14
N TYR A 485 15.61 -31.89 3.44
CA TYR A 485 16.66 -32.89 3.30
C TYR A 485 17.90 -32.39 2.52
N ASN A 486 17.77 -31.34 1.70
CA ASN A 486 18.87 -30.73 0.94
C ASN A 486 19.43 -29.43 1.54
N SER A 487 18.90 -28.96 2.67
CA SER A 487 19.27 -27.71 3.36
C SER A 487 20.76 -27.57 3.71
N SER A 488 21.49 -28.68 3.84
CA SER A 488 22.96 -28.69 4.00
C SER A 488 23.74 -28.26 2.74
N THR A 489 23.06 -28.11 1.60
CA THR A 489 23.64 -27.72 0.30
C THR A 489 22.92 -26.56 -0.38
N ILE A 490 21.64 -26.33 -0.05
CA ILE A 490 20.80 -25.26 -0.58
C ILE A 490 20.58 -24.23 0.53
N ASN A 491 21.07 -23.01 0.32
CA ASN A 491 20.88 -21.92 1.27
C ASN A 491 19.45 -21.37 1.21
N SER A 492 18.89 -21.03 2.36
CA SER A 492 17.56 -20.42 2.51
C SER A 492 17.63 -19.21 3.44
N TYR A 493 16.96 -18.11 3.08
CA TYR A 493 17.08 -16.82 3.76
C TYR A 493 15.72 -16.15 4.06
N LEU A 494 15.64 -15.43 5.17
CA LEU A 494 14.47 -14.67 5.62
C LEU A 494 14.13 -13.49 4.69
N GLY A 495 15.14 -12.89 4.04
CA GLY A 495 14.91 -11.80 3.09
C GLY A 495 16.16 -11.19 2.47
N ARG A 496 15.95 -10.30 1.48
CA ARG A 496 16.98 -9.48 0.84
C ARG A 496 16.48 -8.10 0.37
N PRO A 497 17.31 -7.04 0.41
CA PRO A 497 16.84 -5.67 0.29
C PRO A 497 16.68 -5.20 -1.17
N TRP A 498 15.51 -5.45 -1.76
CA TRP A 498 15.21 -5.03 -3.14
C TRP A 498 15.35 -3.50 -3.36
N ARG A 499 15.08 -2.67 -2.33
CA ARG A 499 15.32 -1.20 -2.37
C ARG A 499 15.95 -0.68 -1.07
N ASP A 500 16.52 0.53 -1.14
CA ASP A 500 17.45 1.09 -0.14
C ASP A 500 16.92 1.14 1.30
N TYR A 501 15.61 1.27 1.51
CA TYR A 501 15.00 1.35 2.84
C TYR A 501 14.21 0.08 3.21
N SER A 502 14.50 -1.05 2.57
CA SER A 502 13.83 -2.35 2.75
C SER A 502 13.51 -2.65 4.22
N ARG A 503 12.27 -3.07 4.50
CA ARG A 503 11.79 -3.25 5.88
C ARG A 503 10.95 -4.52 6.05
N THR A 504 11.53 -5.51 6.72
CA THR A 504 10.89 -6.79 7.06
C THR A 504 11.12 -7.09 8.54
N VAL A 505 10.10 -7.59 9.25
CA VAL A 505 10.28 -8.12 10.62
C VAL A 505 9.64 -9.49 10.78
N TYR A 506 10.27 -10.33 11.61
CA TYR A 506 9.74 -11.62 12.06
C TYR A 506 9.54 -11.56 13.58
N LEU A 507 8.29 -11.68 14.01
CA LEU A 507 7.83 -11.53 15.40
C LEU A 507 7.17 -12.84 15.85
N LEU A 508 7.53 -13.36 17.03
CA LEU A 508 6.89 -14.52 17.67
C LEU A 508 6.76 -15.78 16.79
N SER A 509 7.54 -15.87 15.70
CA SER A 509 7.36 -16.86 14.65
C SER A 509 8.26 -18.08 14.87
N TYR A 510 7.80 -19.27 14.48
CA TYR A 510 8.61 -20.47 14.47
C TYR A 510 9.48 -20.49 13.21
N ILE A 511 10.80 -20.67 13.35
CA ILE A 511 11.75 -20.70 12.25
C ILE A 511 12.51 -22.03 12.24
N ASP A 512 12.20 -22.86 11.25
CA ASP A 512 12.77 -24.19 11.12
C ASP A 512 14.23 -24.19 10.62
N GLY A 513 14.97 -25.26 10.92
CA GLY A 513 16.43 -25.37 10.82
C GLY A 513 17.03 -25.38 9.42
N PHE A 514 16.24 -25.13 8.38
CA PHE A 514 16.72 -25.00 6.99
C PHE A 514 17.21 -23.58 6.66
N ILE A 515 16.81 -22.57 7.44
CA ILE A 515 17.27 -21.20 7.27
C ILE A 515 18.76 -21.09 7.63
N ASN A 516 19.56 -20.51 6.72
CA ASN A 516 20.99 -20.29 6.91
C ASN A 516 21.23 -19.41 8.16
N PRO A 517 22.25 -19.70 9.01
CA PRO A 517 22.54 -18.92 10.22
C PRO A 517 22.70 -17.40 10.02
N GLU A 518 23.20 -16.96 8.86
CA GLU A 518 23.28 -15.54 8.45
C GLU A 518 21.90 -14.85 8.51
N GLY A 519 20.82 -15.61 8.28
CA GLY A 519 19.42 -15.20 8.28
C GLY A 519 19.02 -14.42 7.03
N TRP A 520 19.84 -13.47 6.59
CA TRP A 520 19.50 -12.46 5.58
C TRP A 520 20.56 -12.42 4.48
N LYS A 521 20.19 -12.01 3.26
CA LYS A 521 21.08 -11.98 2.09
C LYS A 521 21.19 -10.60 1.45
N GLU A 522 22.37 -10.21 0.97
CA GLU A 522 22.53 -8.97 0.22
C GLU A 522 21.71 -9.01 -1.09
N TRP A 523 21.30 -7.84 -1.57
CA TRP A 523 20.75 -7.70 -2.91
C TRP A 523 21.87 -7.55 -3.96
N SER A 524 22.81 -6.65 -3.72
CA SER A 524 23.96 -6.39 -4.60
C SER A 524 25.09 -5.70 -3.84
N GLY A 525 25.96 -6.48 -3.20
CA GLY A 525 27.04 -5.97 -2.36
C GLY A 525 26.51 -5.13 -1.19
N ASN A 526 27.29 -4.12 -0.75
CA ASN A 526 27.00 -3.36 0.46
C ASN A 526 25.89 -2.29 0.32
N GLN A 527 25.10 -2.30 -0.75
CA GLN A 527 23.98 -1.37 -0.91
C GLN A 527 22.87 -1.66 0.10
N SER A 528 22.19 -0.63 0.59
CA SER A 528 21.03 -0.70 1.50
C SER A 528 21.32 -1.18 2.93
N LEU A 529 22.48 -1.78 3.22
CA LEU A 529 22.75 -2.50 4.48
C LEU A 529 22.79 -1.61 5.74
N ASP A 530 22.93 -0.29 5.56
CA ASP A 530 22.89 0.73 6.61
C ASP A 530 21.56 1.49 6.71
N THR A 531 20.69 1.39 5.70
CA THR A 531 19.40 2.10 5.58
C THR A 531 18.15 1.21 5.62
N LEU A 532 18.31 -0.11 5.45
CA LEU A 532 17.28 -1.11 5.68
C LEU A 532 16.94 -1.25 7.18
N TYR A 533 15.83 -1.93 7.48
CA TYR A 533 15.44 -2.31 8.85
C TYR A 533 14.94 -3.76 8.83
N TYR A 534 15.81 -4.70 9.22
CA TYR A 534 15.49 -6.12 9.36
C TYR A 534 15.50 -6.52 10.83
N GLY A 535 14.34 -6.96 11.31
CA GLY A 535 14.08 -7.17 12.72
C GLY A 535 13.65 -8.59 13.08
N GLU A 536 14.18 -9.12 14.18
CA GLU A 536 13.74 -10.37 14.79
C GLU A 536 13.34 -10.13 16.26
N TYR A 537 12.14 -10.59 16.65
CA TYR A 537 11.58 -10.44 18.01
C TYR A 537 10.98 -11.77 18.53
N GLU A 538 11.49 -12.29 19.64
CA GLU A 538 10.97 -13.47 20.38
C GLU A 538 10.49 -14.65 19.50
N ASN A 539 11.18 -14.88 18.38
CA ASN A 539 10.98 -16.03 17.51
C ASN A 539 11.33 -17.35 18.25
N SER A 540 11.04 -18.49 17.62
CA SER A 540 11.30 -19.82 18.16
C SER A 540 11.80 -20.81 17.09
N GLY A 541 12.15 -22.03 17.48
CA GLY A 541 12.56 -23.10 16.55
C GLY A 541 14.08 -23.32 16.42
N PRO A 542 14.52 -24.28 15.60
CA PRO A 542 15.94 -24.63 15.45
C PRO A 542 16.84 -23.50 14.89
N ALA A 543 16.32 -22.60 14.04
CA ALA A 543 17.11 -21.51 13.43
C ALA A 543 17.30 -20.27 14.33
N LEU A 544 17.06 -20.43 15.65
CA LEU A 544 17.14 -19.41 16.70
C LEU A 544 18.52 -18.77 16.93
N GLY A 545 19.58 -19.31 16.34
CA GLY A 545 20.98 -18.92 16.62
C GLY A 545 21.37 -17.55 16.08
N VAL A 546 20.88 -16.48 16.71
CA VAL A 546 21.14 -15.08 16.30
C VAL A 546 22.61 -14.65 16.37
N ASP A 547 23.44 -15.36 17.13
CA ASP A 547 24.88 -15.07 17.28
C ASP A 547 25.67 -15.13 15.97
N ASN A 548 25.14 -15.81 14.94
CA ASN A 548 25.76 -15.96 13.62
C ASN A 548 25.05 -15.15 12.50
N ARG A 549 24.12 -14.26 12.86
CA ARG A 549 23.41 -13.41 11.90
C ARG A 549 24.33 -12.34 11.31
N VAL A 550 23.93 -11.80 10.16
CA VAL A 550 24.63 -10.70 9.48
C VAL A 550 24.92 -9.50 10.38
N THR A 551 26.13 -8.95 10.30
CA THR A 551 26.58 -7.82 11.14
C THR A 551 26.24 -6.45 10.53
N TRP A 552 25.12 -6.34 9.81
CA TRP A 552 24.71 -5.11 9.14
C TRP A 552 24.10 -4.12 10.14
N SER A 553 24.29 -2.81 9.96
CA SER A 553 23.76 -1.82 10.92
C SER A 553 22.25 -1.61 10.80
N GLY A 554 21.61 -2.04 9.71
CA GLY A 554 20.16 -2.16 9.59
C GLY A 554 19.56 -3.48 10.11
N TYR A 555 20.38 -4.42 10.60
CA TYR A 555 19.89 -5.63 11.26
C TYR A 555 19.72 -5.40 12.77
N HIS A 556 18.60 -5.88 13.33
CA HIS A 556 18.18 -5.58 14.69
C HIS A 556 17.57 -6.79 15.39
N ILE A 557 18.10 -7.11 16.58
CA ILE A 557 17.34 -7.81 17.60
C ILE A 557 16.44 -6.76 18.27
N MET A 558 15.13 -6.91 18.13
CA MET A 558 14.15 -5.91 18.53
C MET A 558 13.82 -6.01 20.03
N ASP A 559 13.39 -4.91 20.63
CA ASP A 559 12.68 -4.95 21.92
C ASP A 559 11.15 -4.87 21.72
N TYR A 560 10.39 -4.99 22.82
CA TYR A 560 8.93 -4.96 22.79
C TYR A 560 8.37 -3.65 22.19
N TYR A 561 9.02 -2.51 22.44
CA TYR A 561 8.57 -1.21 21.93
C TYR A 561 8.85 -1.07 20.44
N ASP A 562 9.97 -1.62 19.94
CA ASP A 562 10.22 -1.73 18.51
C ASP A 562 9.19 -2.64 17.84
N ALA A 563 8.98 -3.85 18.38
CA ALA A 563 8.07 -4.87 17.85
C ALA A 563 6.61 -4.40 17.80
N ALA A 564 6.16 -3.66 18.83
CA ALA A 564 4.81 -3.09 18.89
C ALA A 564 4.44 -2.27 17.65
N ASN A 565 5.39 -1.53 17.03
CA ASN A 565 5.14 -0.70 15.84
C ASN A 565 4.81 -1.50 14.56
N PHE A 566 4.99 -2.82 14.58
CA PHE A 566 4.79 -3.72 13.44
C PHE A 566 3.59 -4.67 13.65
N THR A 567 2.83 -4.46 14.73
CA THR A 567 1.61 -5.21 15.04
C THR A 567 0.42 -4.77 14.20
N VAL A 568 -0.67 -5.55 14.21
CA VAL A 568 -1.90 -5.24 13.48
C VAL A 568 -2.49 -3.88 13.87
N SER A 569 -2.50 -3.54 15.17
CA SER A 569 -3.00 -2.25 15.66
C SER A 569 -2.19 -1.05 15.16
N GLU A 570 -0.87 -1.04 15.39
CA GLU A 570 -0.04 0.14 15.12
C GLU A 570 0.35 0.26 13.63
N PHE A 571 0.62 -0.86 12.95
CA PHE A 571 1.21 -0.85 11.61
C PHE A 571 0.19 -0.71 10.48
N ILE A 572 -0.95 -1.40 10.59
CA ILE A 572 -2.02 -1.40 9.59
C ILE A 572 -3.35 -0.87 10.11
N THR A 573 -3.37 -0.24 11.30
CA THR A 573 -4.58 0.37 11.90
C THR A 573 -5.74 -0.62 12.01
N GLY A 574 -5.46 -1.87 12.40
CA GLY A 574 -6.33 -3.02 12.21
C GLY A 574 -7.76 -2.85 12.75
N GLU A 575 -7.93 -2.37 13.98
CA GLU A 575 -9.27 -2.18 14.59
C GLU A 575 -10.12 -1.15 13.84
N GLU A 576 -9.53 -0.31 12.99
CA GLU A 576 -10.28 0.63 12.18
C GLU A 576 -10.96 0.01 10.94
N TRP A 577 -10.67 -1.26 10.61
CA TRP A 577 -11.23 -1.94 9.43
C TRP A 577 -11.36 -3.47 9.53
N LEU A 578 -10.45 -4.20 10.19
CA LEU A 578 -10.52 -5.67 10.33
C LEU A 578 -11.75 -6.13 11.14
N ASP A 579 -12.18 -5.34 12.13
CA ASP A 579 -13.47 -5.48 12.84
C ASP A 579 -14.69 -5.51 11.89
N SER A 580 -14.54 -5.08 10.63
CA SER A 580 -15.56 -5.14 9.57
C SER A 580 -15.38 -6.28 8.56
N THR A 581 -14.30 -7.07 8.65
CA THR A 581 -14.05 -8.23 7.78
C THR A 581 -14.58 -9.53 8.38
N SER A 582 -14.81 -9.54 9.69
CA SER A 582 -15.17 -10.74 10.49
C SER A 582 -14.08 -11.81 10.58
N PHE A 583 -12.94 -11.62 9.89
CA PHE A 583 -11.78 -12.50 9.99
C PHE A 583 -11.10 -12.34 11.37
N PRO A 584 -10.56 -13.43 11.96
CA PRO A 584 -9.86 -13.34 13.23
C PRO A 584 -8.53 -12.60 13.07
N TYR A 585 -8.17 -11.79 14.06
CA TYR A 585 -6.86 -11.14 14.13
C TYR A 585 -6.47 -10.88 15.59
N ASP A 586 -5.17 -10.90 15.86
CA ASP A 586 -4.57 -10.54 17.14
C ASP A 586 -3.97 -9.13 17.04
N ASN A 587 -4.37 -8.22 17.94
CA ASN A 587 -4.05 -6.79 17.85
C ASN A 587 -2.54 -6.47 17.97
N GLY A 588 -1.90 -7.06 18.98
CA GLY A 588 -0.55 -6.70 19.44
C GLY A 588 0.40 -7.89 19.44
N VAL A 589 1.59 -7.69 20.02
CA VAL A 589 2.55 -8.75 20.40
C VAL A 589 2.00 -9.54 21.59
#